data_AF-A4UM99-F1
#
_entry.id   AF-A4UM99-F1
#
_cell.length_a   1.000
_cell.length_b   1.000
_cell.length_c   1.000
_cell.angle_alpha   90.00
_cell.angle_beta   90.00
_cell.angle_gamma   90.00
#
_symmetry.space_group_name_H-M   'P 1'
#
loop_
_entity.id
_entity.type
_entity.pdbx_description
1 polymer ?
#
loop_
_entity_poly.entity_id
_entity_poly.type
_entity_poly.pdbx_seq_one_letter_code
_entity_poly.pdbx_strand_id
1 'polypeptide(L)'
;SGKKEQYRIRLQEKQKLRFHYGLTERQLLRYVHIAGKAKRSTGQVLLQLLEMRLDNILFRLGMASTIPGARQLVNHRHILVNGRIVNIPSFRCKPRDII
;
A
#
# COMPACT_ATOMS: atom_id res chain seq x y z
N SER A 1 -27.83 -17.23 11.20
CA SER A 1 -27.66 -16.59 9.88
C SER A 1 -26.62 -15.45 9.87
N GLY A 2 -26.67 -14.48 10.81
CA GLY A 2 -25.81 -13.27 10.75
C GLY A 2 -24.28 -13.43 10.86
N LYS A 3 -23.75 -14.47 11.51
CA LYS A 3 -22.28 -14.67 11.62
C LYS A 3 -21.61 -14.97 10.27
N LYS A 4 -22.28 -15.76 9.40
CA LYS A 4 -21.76 -16.07 8.05
C LYS A 4 -21.71 -14.81 7.18
N GLU A 5 -22.72 -13.96 7.31
CA GLU A 5 -22.79 -12.71 6.56
C GLU A 5 -21.72 -11.69 7.01
N GLN A 6 -21.52 -11.52 8.31
CA GLN A 6 -20.45 -10.66 8.83
C GLN A 6 -19.05 -11.11 8.38
N TYR A 7 -18.79 -12.41 8.37
CA TYR A 7 -17.53 -12.95 7.86
C TYR A 7 -17.34 -12.63 6.37
N ARG A 8 -18.38 -12.85 5.56
CA ARG A 8 -18.38 -12.57 4.12
C ARG A 8 -18.07 -11.10 3.84
N ILE A 9 -18.71 -10.18 4.55
CA ILE A 9 -18.47 -8.73 4.44
C ILE A 9 -17.02 -8.40 4.78
N ARG A 10 -16.50 -8.86 5.93
CA ARG A 10 -15.11 -8.61 6.33
C ARG A 10 -14.11 -9.18 5.32
N LEU A 11 -14.39 -10.37 4.79
CA LEU A 11 -13.56 -10.98 3.76
C LEU A 11 -13.56 -10.13 2.48
N GLN A 12 -14.72 -9.64 2.04
CA GLN A 12 -14.82 -8.77 0.87
C GLN A 12 -14.03 -7.47 1.06
N GLU A 13 -14.16 -6.80 2.20
CA GLU A 13 -13.39 -5.59 2.50
C GLU A 13 -11.87 -5.86 2.51
N LYS A 14 -11.44 -7.00 3.06
CA LYS A 14 -10.03 -7.45 2.97
C LYS A 14 -9.59 -7.60 1.52
N GLN A 15 -10.40 -8.22 0.68
CA GLN A 15 -10.07 -8.44 -0.73
C GLN A 15 -10.03 -7.13 -1.52
N LYS A 16 -10.97 -6.20 -1.30
CA LYS A 16 -10.96 -4.87 -1.91
C LYS A 16 -9.64 -4.14 -1.63
N LEU A 17 -9.23 -4.09 -0.36
CA LEU A 17 -7.94 -3.49 0.03
C LEU A 17 -6.77 -4.20 -0.65
N ARG A 18 -6.75 -5.53 -0.65
CA ARG A 18 -5.65 -6.30 -1.23
C ARG A 18 -5.46 -6.00 -2.72
N PHE A 19 -6.55 -5.99 -3.48
CA PHE A 19 -6.51 -5.77 -4.93
C PHE A 19 -6.25 -4.31 -5.27
N HIS A 20 -6.86 -3.36 -4.55
CA HIS A 20 -6.67 -1.93 -4.79
C HIS A 20 -5.19 -1.51 -4.64
N TYR A 21 -4.48 -2.04 -3.64
CA TYR A 21 -3.07 -1.71 -3.40
C TYR A 21 -2.08 -2.73 -3.99
N GLY A 22 -2.55 -3.73 -4.76
CA GLY A 22 -1.68 -4.75 -5.37
C GLY A 22 -0.81 -5.51 -4.36
N LEU A 23 -1.38 -5.89 -3.22
CA LEU A 23 -0.66 -6.55 -2.11
C LEU A 23 -0.86 -8.06 -2.14
N THR A 24 0.12 -8.80 -1.63
CA THR A 24 -0.10 -10.21 -1.26
C THR A 24 -0.80 -10.30 0.10
N GLU A 25 -1.45 -11.44 0.40
CA GLU A 25 -2.07 -11.64 1.72
C GLU A 25 -1.03 -11.47 2.85
N ARG A 26 0.18 -12.00 2.66
CA ARG A 26 1.29 -11.89 3.62
C ARG A 26 1.71 -10.44 3.86
N GLN A 27 1.74 -9.61 2.82
CA GLN A 27 2.03 -8.18 2.95
C GLN A 27 0.91 -7.46 3.71
N LEU A 28 -0.35 -7.71 3.37
CA LEU A 28 -1.49 -7.11 4.06
C LEU A 28 -1.50 -7.47 5.55
N LEU A 29 -1.29 -8.74 5.90
CA LEU A 29 -1.18 -9.18 7.29
C LEU A 29 -0.05 -8.47 8.04
N ARG A 30 1.11 -8.27 7.38
CA ARG A 30 2.22 -7.51 7.97
C ARG A 30 1.82 -6.06 8.26
N TYR A 31 1.14 -5.38 7.33
CA TYR A 31 0.68 -4.00 7.55
C TYR A 31 -0.37 -3.91 8.66
N VAL A 32 -1.31 -4.85 8.72
CA VAL A 32 -2.30 -4.93 9.82
C VAL A 32 -1.61 -5.12 11.17
N HIS A 33 -0.62 -6.01 11.25
CA HIS A 33 0.13 -6.23 12.48
C HIS A 33 0.92 -4.97 12.92
N ILE A 34 1.56 -4.27 11.98
CA ILE A 34 2.25 -3.00 12.27
C ILE A 34 1.25 -1.93 12.73
N ALA A 35 0.11 -1.81 12.04
CA ALA A 35 -0.92 -0.84 12.39
C ALA A 35 -1.54 -1.12 13.76
N GLY A 36 -1.72 -2.40 14.13
CA GLY A 36 -2.28 -2.80 15.42
C GLY A 36 -1.36 -2.50 16.62
N LYS A 37 -0.07 -2.23 16.38
CA LYS A 37 0.87 -1.77 17.42
C LYS A 37 0.85 -0.26 17.63
N ALA A 38 0.18 0.50 16.76
CA ALA A 38 0.14 1.95 16.86
C ALA A 38 -0.90 2.40 17.91
N LYS A 39 -0.63 3.54 18.56
CA LYS A 39 -1.55 4.14 19.56
C LYS A 39 -2.83 4.73 18.94
N ARG A 40 -2.85 4.96 17.63
CA ARG A 40 -3.97 5.56 16.88
C ARG A 40 -4.91 4.47 16.36
N SER A 41 -6.05 4.87 15.78
CA SER A 41 -6.99 3.93 15.14
C SER A 41 -6.28 3.05 14.11
N THR A 42 -6.33 1.73 14.31
CA THR A 42 -5.67 0.72 13.47
C THR A 42 -6.04 0.86 12.00
N GLY A 43 -7.30 1.16 11.69
CA GLY A 43 -7.77 1.34 10.32
C GLY A 43 -7.14 2.55 9.63
N GLN A 44 -7.07 3.69 10.34
CA GLN A 44 -6.43 4.90 9.80
C GLN A 44 -4.93 4.70 9.59
N VAL A 45 -4.25 4.06 10.55
CA VAL A 45 -2.81 3.77 10.44
C VAL A 45 -2.55 2.79 9.31
N LEU A 46 -3.37 1.74 9.15
CA LEU A 46 -3.26 0.82 8.03
C LEU A 46 -3.36 1.56 6.69
N LEU A 47 -4.40 2.38 6.50
CA LEU A 47 -4.58 3.14 5.27
C LEU A 47 -3.40 4.09 5.02
N GLN A 48 -2.94 4.80 6.05
CA GLN A 48 -1.76 5.66 5.94
C GLN A 48 -0.52 4.86 5.51
N LEU A 49 -0.29 3.68 6.08
CA LEU A 49 0.84 2.83 5.72
C LEU A 49 0.78 2.33 4.28
N LEU A 50 -0.42 2.11 3.75
CA LEU A 50 -0.64 1.68 2.37
C LEU A 50 -0.51 2.85 1.39
N GLU A 51 -1.06 4.03 1.73
CA GLU A 51 -0.99 5.22 0.89
C GLU A 51 0.44 5.75 0.74
N MET A 52 1.29 5.59 1.77
CA MET A 52 2.69 6.04 1.78
C MET A 52 3.67 5.12 1.02
N ARG A 53 3.18 4.08 0.35
CA ARG A 53 4.03 3.21 -0.49
C ARG A 53 4.41 3.92 -1.78
N LEU A 54 5.65 3.74 -2.25
CA LEU A 54 6.14 4.38 -3.47
C LEU A 54 5.29 4.02 -4.69
N ASP A 55 4.93 2.75 -4.88
CA ASP A 55 4.07 2.35 -6.00
C ASP A 55 2.70 3.03 -5.99
N ASN A 56 2.11 3.16 -4.80
CA ASN A 56 0.84 3.85 -4.64
C ASN A 56 0.98 5.37 -4.85
N ILE A 57 2.06 6.00 -4.36
CA ILE A 57 2.30 7.43 -4.58
C ILE A 57 2.47 7.72 -6.07
N LEU A 58 3.25 6.93 -6.81
CA LEU A 58 3.43 7.12 -8.24
C LEU A 58 2.12 6.97 -9.03
N PHE A 59 1.27 6.04 -8.62
CA PHE A 59 -0.08 5.90 -9.17
C PHE A 59 -0.96 7.13 -8.85
N ARG A 60 -0.94 7.60 -7.59
CA ARG A 60 -1.69 8.79 -7.15
C ARG A 60 -1.22 10.09 -7.82
N LEU A 61 0.07 10.21 -8.12
CA LEU A 61 0.67 11.33 -8.85
C LEU A 61 0.40 11.27 -10.36
N GLY A 62 -0.19 10.19 -10.88
CA GLY A 62 -0.45 10.03 -12.31
C GLY A 62 0.77 9.65 -13.15
N MET A 63 1.90 9.32 -12.53
CA MET A 63 3.12 8.86 -13.24
C MET A 63 2.94 7.48 -13.86
N ALA A 64 1.99 6.69 -13.36
CA ALA A 64 1.51 5.47 -13.98
C ALA A 64 -0.01 5.38 -13.88
N SER A 65 -0.66 4.85 -14.93
CA SER A 65 -2.11 4.69 -14.99
C SER A 65 -2.64 3.54 -14.12
N THR A 66 -1.78 2.62 -13.68
CA THR A 66 -2.14 1.46 -12.87
C THR A 66 -1.06 1.17 -11.82
N ILE A 67 -1.45 0.54 -10.70
CA ILE A 67 -0.49 0.09 -9.66
C ILE A 67 0.57 -0.87 -10.22
N PRO A 68 0.25 -1.89 -11.05
CA PRO A 68 1.27 -2.72 -11.68
C PRO A 68 2.26 -1.91 -12.55
N GLY A 69 1.78 -0.91 -13.28
CA GLY A 69 2.63 -0.01 -14.06
C GLY A 69 3.59 0.79 -13.17
N ALA A 70 3.10 1.35 -12.06
CA ALA A 70 3.94 2.04 -11.08
C ALA A 70 5.02 1.11 -10.52
N ARG A 71 4.67 -0.14 -10.19
CA ARG A 71 5.64 -1.14 -9.71
C ARG A 71 6.70 -1.47 -10.75
N GLN A 72 6.33 -1.52 -12.03
CA GLN A 72 7.27 -1.77 -13.11
C GLN A 72 8.30 -0.63 -13.21
N LEU A 73 7.86 0.63 -13.17
CA LEU A 73 8.75 1.80 -13.17
C LEU A 73 9.75 1.75 -12.01
N VAL A 74 9.26 1.44 -10.81
CA VAL A 74 10.13 1.29 -9.63
C VAL A 74 11.10 0.13 -9.81
N ASN A 75 10.62 -1.07 -10.13
CA ASN A 75 11.46 -2.26 -10.29
C ASN A 75 12.55 -2.06 -11.36
N HIS A 76 12.23 -1.34 -12.43
CA HIS A 76 13.15 -1.03 -13.53
C HIS A 76 14.10 0.15 -13.23
N ARG A 77 14.12 0.65 -12.00
CA ARG A 77 15.04 1.72 -11.53
C ARG A 77 14.81 3.07 -12.21
N HIS A 78 13.59 3.36 -12.68
CA HIS A 78 13.26 4.64 -13.32
C HIS A 78 12.95 5.76 -12.32
N ILE A 79 12.86 5.44 -11.03
CA ILE A 79 12.40 6.37 -9.99
C ILE A 79 13.55 6.71 -9.06
N LEU A 80 13.73 8.01 -8.83
CA LEU A 80 14.61 8.54 -7.83
C LEU A 80 13.77 8.97 -6.62
N VAL A 81 14.29 8.80 -5.41
CA VAL A 81 13.74 9.42 -4.21
C VAL A 81 14.89 10.12 -3.51
N ASN A 82 14.78 11.43 -3.33
CA ASN A 82 15.83 12.30 -2.79
C ASN A 82 17.16 12.13 -3.54
N GLY A 83 17.10 12.04 -4.87
CA GLY A 83 18.27 11.88 -5.74
C GLY A 83 18.90 10.48 -5.75
N ARG A 84 18.32 9.49 -5.08
CA ARG A 84 18.82 8.10 -5.07
C ARG A 84 17.85 7.15 -5.76
N ILE A 85 18.37 6.20 -6.53
CA ILE A 85 17.56 5.17 -7.18
C ILE A 85 16.88 4.31 -6.10
N VAL A 86 15.55 4.24 -6.16
CA VAL A 86 14.75 3.33 -5.34
C VAL A 86 14.07 2.33 -6.24
N ASN A 87 14.36 1.05 -6.02
CA ASN A 87 13.85 -0.06 -6.84
C ASN A 87 12.91 -0.99 -6.08
N ILE A 88 12.41 -0.55 -4.92
CA ILE A 88 11.51 -1.33 -4.07
C ILE A 88 10.13 -0.67 -4.08
N PRO A 89 9.10 -1.27 -4.70
CA PRO A 89 7.76 -0.66 -4.78
C PRO A 89 7.11 -0.41 -3.42
N SER A 90 7.41 -1.29 -2.44
CA SER A 90 6.94 -1.15 -1.06
C SER A 90 7.76 -0.17 -0.23
N PHE A 91 8.68 0.59 -0.83
CA PHE A 91 9.41 1.64 -0.15
C PHE A 91 8.42 2.60 0.51
N ARG A 92 8.63 2.88 1.79
CA ARG A 92 7.77 3.77 2.56
C ARG A 92 8.32 5.17 2.43
N CYS A 93 7.66 5.98 1.62
CA CYS A 93 7.98 7.39 1.52
C CYS A 93 7.66 8.07 2.86
N LYS A 94 8.35 9.17 3.10
CA LYS A 94 8.13 10.06 4.23
C LYS A 94 7.64 11.40 3.72
N PRO A 95 6.92 12.16 4.55
CA PRO A 95 6.65 13.55 4.22
C PRO A 95 7.96 14.28 3.89
N ARG A 96 7.93 15.11 2.86
CA ARG A 96 9.08 15.86 2.30
C ARG A 96 10.09 15.04 1.49
N ASP A 97 9.83 13.76 1.23
CA ASP A 97 10.57 13.06 0.18
C ASP A 97 10.28 13.69 -1.18
N ILE A 98 11.34 13.87 -1.98
CA ILE A 98 11.28 14.38 -3.35
C ILE A 98 11.36 13.17 -4.27
N ILE A 99 10.37 12.99 -5.14
CA ILE A 99 10.29 11.90 -6.14
C ILE A 99 10.61 12.48 -7.51
#